data_AF-A0A3R9P1Z9-F1
#
_entry.id   AF-A0A3R9P1Z9-F1
#
_cell.length_a   1.000
_cell.length_b   1.000
_cell.length_c   1.000
_cell.angle_alpha   90.00
_cell.angle_beta   90.00
_cell.angle_gamma   90.00
#
_symmetry.space_group_name_H-M   'P 1'
#
loop_
_entity.id
_entity.type
_entity.pdbx_description
1 polymer ?
#
loop_
_entity_poly.entity_id
_entity_poly.type
_entity_poly.pdbx_seq_one_letter_code
_entity_poly.pdbx_strand_id
1 'polypeptide(L)'
;MCMGISSSKEKTELMICSVGGAPQPILYSLKTIQPENVIFYCSTSTVENVNEFIRECPFIVKHSVIETDNWEDIDENLHLLYKKLPEHIKRRNVEWKDIIVDYTGGTKTMGAALVLSTVDKGVKYAYVSGNERSKEGVGIVVDGTEKILLKTNPWNSIAYEQRKQISNIFNLGRYDEAIQLAKTIHNNLTDASHWKAIFKELAVIFEGYQDWDKFRHKQARESLRKGLSKLTPYRFVEDSIDSFLNKVEGNFEVLELNNSKKTFEKSTFILHDLIANAIRRGKQEQKYDDAVARLYRSIELIAQNQLLSKYEIYTGKCSAEQIPEAIREEYTKKYLDEESNLLRFGLHASYQLLYHLDDEVGKLYVSRKEEISKRLTIRNNSILAHGLIPVTEKGFTELLEITLSLCQIDENDLIRFPRIDL
;
A
#
# COMPACT_ATOMS: atom_id res chain seq x y z
N MET A 1 -39.86 -8.81 37.34
CA MET A 1 -38.41 -9.06 37.48
C MET A 1 -37.70 -8.28 36.40
N CYS A 2 -37.05 -7.18 36.77
CA CYS A 2 -36.27 -6.36 35.84
C CYS A 2 -34.98 -7.11 35.49
N MET A 3 -34.80 -7.45 34.22
CA MET A 3 -33.51 -7.91 33.71
C MET A 3 -32.59 -6.69 33.57
N GLY A 4 -31.60 -6.60 34.46
CA GLY A 4 -30.57 -5.58 34.41
C GLY A 4 -29.72 -5.74 33.16
N ILE A 5 -29.69 -4.71 32.33
CA ILE A 5 -28.70 -4.55 31.27
C ILE A 5 -27.38 -4.21 31.97
N SER A 6 -26.52 -5.21 32.11
CA SER A 6 -25.12 -5.03 32.47
C SER A 6 -24.40 -4.35 31.31
N SER A 7 -24.36 -3.01 31.30
CA SER A 7 -23.47 -2.26 30.42
C SER A 7 -22.04 -2.42 30.94
N SER A 8 -21.19 -3.17 30.23
CA SER A 8 -19.75 -3.05 30.42
C SER A 8 -19.35 -1.62 30.06
N LYS A 9 -19.09 -0.76 31.06
CA LYS A 9 -18.52 0.57 30.84
C LYS A 9 -17.16 0.37 30.16
N GLU A 10 -17.08 0.63 28.85
CA GLU A 10 -15.78 0.89 28.20
C GLU A 10 -15.12 2.01 29.01
N LYS A 11 -13.99 1.69 29.67
CA LYS A 11 -13.29 2.66 30.52
C LYS A 11 -12.61 3.66 29.58
N THR A 12 -13.28 4.80 29.33
CA THR A 12 -12.71 5.89 28.54
C THR A 12 -11.54 6.49 29.29
N GLU A 13 -10.33 6.39 28.75
CA GLU A 13 -9.12 6.86 29.43
C GLU A 13 -8.98 8.39 29.37
N LEU A 14 -9.46 9.02 28.29
CA LEU A 14 -9.36 10.46 28.07
C LEU A 14 -10.57 11.00 27.29
N MET A 15 -11.09 12.13 27.74
CA MET A 15 -12.12 12.89 27.04
C MET A 15 -11.59 14.27 26.63
N ILE A 16 -11.91 14.71 25.41
CA ILE A 16 -11.63 16.07 24.93
C ILE A 16 -12.98 16.77 24.77
N CYS A 17 -13.18 17.89 25.47
CA CYS A 17 -14.46 18.61 25.46
C CYS A 17 -14.26 20.04 24.98
N SER A 18 -15.02 20.43 23.96
CA SER A 18 -15.23 21.85 23.65
C SER A 18 -16.15 22.50 24.69
N VAL A 19 -15.84 23.72 25.14
CA VAL A 19 -16.55 24.41 26.23
C VAL A 19 -17.05 25.77 25.76
N GLY A 20 -18.36 25.99 25.91
CA GLY A 20 -19.04 27.24 25.56
C GLY A 20 -19.70 27.90 26.77
N GLY A 21 -20.58 28.86 26.50
CA GLY A 21 -21.30 29.61 27.53
C GLY A 21 -22.36 28.80 28.30
N ALA A 22 -22.76 27.63 27.80
CA ALA A 22 -23.72 26.74 28.47
C ALA A 22 -22.98 25.54 29.10
N PRO A 23 -22.80 25.49 30.44
CA PRO A 23 -22.03 24.44 31.10
C PRO A 23 -22.80 23.11 31.24
N GLN A 24 -24.13 23.14 31.32
CA GLN A 24 -24.95 21.97 31.63
C GLN A 24 -24.77 20.77 30.67
N PRO A 25 -24.73 20.95 29.33
CA PRO A 25 -24.53 19.83 28.43
C PRO A 25 -23.17 19.13 28.63
N ILE A 26 -22.12 19.91 28.92
CA ILE A 26 -20.79 19.35 29.18
C ILE A 26 -20.75 18.63 30.54
N LEU A 27 -21.37 19.20 31.58
CA LEU A 27 -21.54 18.54 32.87
C LEU A 27 -22.26 17.20 32.73
N TYR A 28 -23.34 17.17 31.96
CA TYR A 28 -24.08 15.95 31.70
C TYR A 28 -23.20 14.89 31.03
N SER A 29 -22.44 15.29 30.01
CA SER A 29 -21.53 14.39 29.29
C SER A 29 -20.44 13.83 30.21
N LEU A 30 -19.79 14.69 31.00
CA LEU A 30 -18.77 14.29 31.98
C LEU A 30 -19.33 13.34 33.04
N LYS A 31 -20.50 13.65 33.62
CA LYS A 31 -21.15 12.82 34.65
C LYS A 31 -21.59 11.45 34.10
N THR A 32 -21.92 11.38 32.81
CA THR A 32 -22.33 10.14 32.14
C THR A 32 -21.14 9.25 31.80
N ILE A 33 -20.11 9.82 31.17
CA ILE A 33 -18.93 9.07 30.70
C ILE A 33 -17.97 8.76 31.86
N GLN A 34 -17.86 9.68 32.82
CA GLN A 34 -16.95 9.62 33.97
C GLN A 34 -15.47 9.39 33.60
N PRO A 35 -14.87 10.22 32.71
CA PRO A 35 -13.45 10.07 32.34
C PRO A 35 -12.52 10.48 33.49
N GLU A 36 -11.44 9.73 33.70
CA GLU A 36 -10.40 10.08 34.70
C GLU A 36 -9.48 11.21 34.20
N ASN A 37 -9.33 11.37 32.88
CA ASN A 37 -8.53 12.43 32.26
C ASN A 37 -9.39 13.28 31.31
N VAL A 38 -9.22 14.61 31.37
CA VAL A 38 -9.97 15.53 30.50
C VAL A 38 -9.04 16.60 29.87
N ILE A 39 -9.29 16.94 28.61
CA ILE A 39 -8.75 18.13 27.96
C ILE A 39 -9.93 19.06 27.65
N PHE A 40 -9.94 20.24 28.26
CA PHE A 40 -10.93 21.27 27.97
C PHE A 40 -10.40 22.19 26.88
N TYR A 41 -11.13 22.30 25.77
CA TYR A 41 -10.89 23.26 24.72
C TYR A 41 -11.92 24.39 24.84
N CYS A 42 -11.48 25.57 25.25
CA CYS A 42 -12.37 26.67 25.64
C CYS A 42 -11.87 28.01 25.09
N SER A 43 -12.76 29.00 25.06
CA SER A 43 -12.35 30.38 24.79
C SER A 43 -11.82 31.02 26.08
N THR A 44 -11.06 32.11 25.97
CA THR A 44 -10.70 32.98 27.10
C THR A 44 -11.91 33.36 27.95
N SER A 45 -13.06 33.58 27.32
CA SER A 45 -14.32 33.94 27.99
C SER A 45 -15.01 32.79 28.75
N THR A 46 -14.63 31.54 28.49
CA THR A 46 -15.29 30.34 29.06
C THR A 46 -14.35 29.47 29.89
N VAL A 47 -13.10 29.89 30.09
CA VAL A 47 -12.11 29.14 30.87
C VAL A 47 -12.50 28.99 32.34
N GLU A 48 -13.19 29.96 32.92
CA GLU A 48 -13.64 29.90 34.32
C GLU A 48 -14.62 28.76 34.58
N ASN A 49 -15.41 28.37 33.56
CA ASN A 49 -16.35 27.25 33.64
C ASN A 49 -15.64 25.91 33.93
N VAL A 50 -14.34 25.80 33.61
CA VAL A 50 -13.55 24.60 33.92
C VAL A 50 -13.53 24.31 35.42
N ASN A 51 -13.46 25.36 36.26
CA ASN A 51 -13.44 25.18 37.72
C ASN A 51 -14.76 24.58 38.24
N GLU A 52 -15.89 24.96 37.64
CA GLU A 52 -17.18 24.35 37.95
C GLU A 52 -17.20 22.88 37.56
N PHE A 53 -16.70 22.52 36.38
CA PHE A 53 -16.64 21.12 35.95
C PHE A 53 -15.80 20.25 36.89
N ILE A 54 -14.63 20.73 37.31
CA ILE A 54 -13.77 19.98 38.24
C ILE A 54 -14.44 19.80 39.60
N ARG A 55 -15.14 20.83 40.10
CA ARG A 55 -15.87 20.76 41.37
C ARG A 55 -17.03 19.77 41.32
N GLU A 56 -17.79 19.78 40.23
CA GLU A 56 -18.98 18.94 40.02
C GLU A 56 -18.64 17.51 39.61
N CYS A 57 -17.43 17.27 39.11
CA CYS A 57 -16.96 15.98 38.58
C CYS A 57 -15.66 15.55 39.28
N PRO A 58 -15.71 15.17 40.58
CA PRO A 58 -14.51 14.85 41.37
C PRO A 58 -13.77 13.58 40.93
N PHE A 59 -14.36 12.78 40.04
CA PHE A 59 -13.70 11.63 39.41
C PHE A 59 -12.64 12.04 38.36
N ILE A 60 -12.60 13.31 37.93
CA ILE A 60 -11.56 13.83 37.03
C ILE A 60 -10.27 13.97 37.84
N VAL A 61 -9.30 13.10 37.56
CA VAL A 61 -8.01 13.06 38.26
C VAL A 61 -7.01 14.02 37.64
N LYS A 62 -7.01 14.13 36.30
CA LYS A 62 -6.09 15.03 35.57
C LYS A 62 -6.84 15.82 34.51
N HIS A 63 -6.60 17.12 34.48
CA HIS A 63 -7.13 17.99 33.42
C HIS A 63 -6.06 18.87 32.80
N SER A 64 -6.31 19.34 31.58
CA SER A 64 -5.56 20.44 30.97
C SER A 64 -6.49 21.31 30.14
N VAL A 65 -6.11 22.56 29.94
CA VAL A 65 -6.87 23.54 29.17
C VAL A 65 -6.09 23.88 27.90
N ILE A 66 -6.79 23.88 26.77
CA ILE A 66 -6.38 24.50 25.51
C ILE A 66 -7.30 25.71 25.34
N GLU A 67 -6.71 26.89 25.36
CA GLU A 67 -7.43 28.15 25.34
C GLU A 67 -7.23 28.86 23.99
N THR A 68 -8.32 29.39 23.44
CA THR A 68 -8.32 30.22 22.23
C THR A 68 -8.85 31.62 22.55
N ASP A 69 -8.19 32.64 22.03
CA ASP A 69 -8.63 34.03 22.08
C ASP A 69 -9.46 34.43 20.85
N ASN A 70 -9.40 33.63 19.78
CA ASN A 70 -10.13 33.85 18.53
C ASN A 70 -11.07 32.67 18.21
N TRP A 71 -12.16 32.52 18.97
CA TRP A 71 -13.11 31.40 18.84
C TRP A 71 -13.97 31.43 17.57
N GLU A 72 -13.88 32.48 16.76
CA GLU A 72 -14.63 32.64 15.50
C GLU A 72 -13.81 32.25 14.26
N ASP A 73 -12.47 32.21 14.37
CA ASP A 73 -11.58 31.83 13.28
C ASP A 73 -11.29 30.33 13.28
N ILE A 74 -11.69 29.63 12.22
CA ILE A 74 -11.52 28.18 12.14
C ILE A 74 -10.05 27.75 11.93
N ASP A 75 -9.26 28.52 11.19
CA ASP A 75 -7.89 28.16 10.81
C ASP A 75 -6.95 28.30 12.00
N GLU A 76 -7.07 29.39 12.76
CA GLU A 76 -6.29 29.59 13.98
C GLU A 76 -6.57 28.50 15.02
N ASN A 77 -7.85 28.13 15.18
CA ASN A 77 -8.25 27.05 16.08
C ASN A 77 -7.75 25.68 15.62
N LEU A 78 -7.77 25.40 14.30
CA LEU A 78 -7.16 24.19 13.75
C LEU A 78 -5.66 24.13 14.03
N HIS A 79 -4.94 25.22 13.77
CA HIS A 79 -3.51 25.31 14.03
C HIS A 79 -3.19 25.07 15.52
N LEU A 80 -3.94 25.72 16.42
CA LEU A 80 -3.83 25.55 17.86
C LEU A 80 -4.03 24.08 18.27
N LEU A 81 -5.11 23.45 17.80
CA LEU A 81 -5.46 22.08 18.17
C LEU A 81 -4.45 21.07 17.62
N TYR A 82 -4.00 21.22 16.36
CA TYR A 82 -2.96 20.37 15.79
C TYR A 82 -1.64 20.44 16.55
N LYS A 83 -1.31 21.61 17.10
CA LYS A 83 -0.11 21.80 17.91
C LYS A 83 -0.27 21.22 19.32
N LYS A 84 -1.38 21.50 19.98
CA LYS A 84 -1.54 21.25 21.43
C LYS A 84 -2.07 19.85 21.77
N LEU A 85 -3.00 19.30 20.98
CA LEU A 85 -3.59 18.00 21.29
C LEU A 85 -2.54 16.87 21.35
N PRO A 86 -1.62 16.72 20.38
CA PRO A 86 -0.60 15.67 20.44
C PRO A 86 0.31 15.78 21.67
N GLU A 87 0.67 17.00 22.08
CA GLU A 87 1.47 17.24 23.29
C GLU A 87 0.73 16.76 24.55
N HIS A 88 -0.55 17.12 24.68
CA HIS A 88 -1.36 16.76 25.85
C HIS A 88 -1.69 15.27 25.92
N ILE A 89 -1.89 14.62 24.77
CA ILE A 89 -2.19 13.18 24.69
C ILE A 89 -0.93 12.36 24.98
N LYS A 90 0.21 12.72 24.38
CA LYS A 90 1.49 12.03 24.61
C LYS A 90 1.90 12.04 26.08
N ARG A 91 1.70 13.17 26.78
CA ARG A 91 1.98 13.27 28.24
C ARG A 91 1.13 12.34 29.10
N ARG A 92 -0.03 11.91 28.61
CA ARG A 92 -0.95 11.01 29.32
C ARG A 92 -0.77 9.54 28.94
N ASN A 93 0.04 9.25 27.92
CA ASN A 93 0.26 7.89 27.42
C ASN A 93 -1.04 7.18 27.03
N VAL A 94 -1.95 7.91 26.36
CA VAL A 94 -3.23 7.39 25.86
C VAL A 94 -3.19 7.31 24.33
N GLU A 95 -3.74 6.25 23.75
CA GLU A 95 -3.87 6.13 22.30
C GLU A 95 -5.16 6.81 21.80
N TRP A 96 -5.13 7.35 20.58
CA TRP A 96 -6.25 8.10 20.02
C TRP A 96 -7.57 7.32 19.93
N LYS A 97 -7.51 6.01 19.70
CA LYS A 97 -8.68 5.12 19.64
C LYS A 97 -9.46 5.04 20.97
N ASP A 98 -8.80 5.35 22.07
CA ASP A 98 -9.33 5.29 23.44
C ASP A 98 -9.83 6.67 23.93
N ILE A 99 -9.91 7.65 23.01
CA ILE A 99 -10.35 9.02 23.27
C ILE A 99 -11.78 9.23 22.80
N ILE A 100 -12.59 9.88 23.65
CA ILE A 100 -13.89 10.44 23.27
C ILE A 100 -13.77 11.96 23.07
N VAL A 101 -14.24 12.44 21.92
CA VAL A 101 -14.28 13.87 21.58
C VAL A 101 -15.72 14.36 21.67
N ASP A 102 -15.96 15.27 22.61
CA ASP A 102 -17.24 15.96 22.80
C ASP A 102 -17.21 17.35 22.18
N TYR A 103 -17.97 17.50 21.11
CA TYR A 103 -18.10 18.73 20.33
C TYR A 103 -19.41 19.48 20.62
N THR A 104 -20.05 19.21 21.77
CA THR A 104 -21.33 19.81 22.18
C THR A 104 -21.19 21.30 22.51
N GLY A 105 -20.11 21.66 23.20
CA GLY A 105 -19.89 23.02 23.70
C GLY A 105 -19.12 23.90 22.73
N GLY A 106 -18.99 25.17 23.09
CA GLY A 106 -18.29 26.17 22.28
C GLY A 106 -19.12 26.71 21.13
N THR A 107 -18.50 27.52 20.28
CA THR A 107 -19.13 28.00 19.05
C THR A 107 -19.18 26.89 18.00
N LYS A 108 -19.98 27.09 16.95
CA LYS A 108 -19.97 26.18 15.78
C LYS A 108 -18.58 26.07 15.17
N THR A 109 -17.82 27.16 15.17
CA THR A 109 -16.43 27.18 14.69
C THR A 109 -15.53 26.31 15.55
N MET A 110 -15.58 26.45 16.89
CA MET A 110 -14.80 25.62 17.80
C MET A 110 -15.14 24.14 17.66
N GLY A 111 -16.44 23.80 17.64
CA GLY A 111 -16.89 22.42 17.45
C GLY A 111 -16.40 21.84 16.11
N ALA A 112 -16.47 22.62 15.02
CA ALA A 112 -15.97 22.22 13.71
C ALA A 112 -14.45 22.02 13.71
N ALA A 113 -13.68 22.96 14.27
CA ALA A 113 -12.23 22.85 14.37
C ALA A 113 -11.81 21.62 15.19
N LEU A 114 -12.50 21.36 16.31
CA LEU A 114 -12.26 20.17 17.13
C LEU A 114 -12.48 18.89 16.32
N VAL A 115 -13.63 18.74 15.66
CA VAL A 115 -13.93 17.57 14.81
C VAL A 115 -12.90 17.41 13.69
N LEU A 116 -12.61 18.47 12.94
CA LEU A 116 -11.64 18.44 11.83
C LEU A 116 -10.22 18.08 12.29
N SER A 117 -9.82 18.52 13.49
CA SER A 117 -8.50 18.20 14.06
C SER A 117 -8.36 16.76 14.56
N THR A 118 -9.49 16.05 14.81
CA THR A 118 -9.50 14.70 15.39
C THR A 118 -10.10 13.61 14.51
N VAL A 119 -10.73 13.96 13.39
CA VAL A 119 -11.50 13.01 12.55
C VAL A 119 -10.61 11.88 12.00
N ASP A 120 -9.38 12.18 11.62
CA ASP A 120 -8.42 11.21 11.09
C ASP A 120 -7.68 10.40 12.16
N LYS A 121 -8.06 10.53 13.45
CA LYS A 121 -7.34 9.91 14.58
C LYS A 121 -8.02 8.66 15.16
N GLY A 122 -9.14 8.23 14.61
CA GLY A 122 -9.87 7.05 15.10
C GLY A 122 -10.57 7.22 16.44
N VAL A 123 -10.79 8.46 16.89
CA VAL A 123 -11.56 8.81 18.10
C VAL A 123 -13.03 8.41 17.97
N LYS A 124 -13.73 8.31 19.11
CA LYS A 124 -15.20 8.29 19.15
C LYS A 124 -15.74 9.69 19.39
N TYR A 125 -16.93 10.00 18.87
CA TYR A 125 -17.53 11.31 19.05
C TYR A 125 -18.73 11.25 20.00
N ALA A 126 -18.84 12.26 20.86
CA ALA A 126 -19.98 12.50 21.72
C ALA A 126 -20.65 13.82 21.35
N TYR A 127 -21.98 13.83 21.37
CA TYR A 127 -22.79 15.03 21.26
C TYR A 127 -23.99 14.91 22.20
N VAL A 128 -24.21 15.91 23.05
CA VAL A 128 -25.39 15.98 23.89
C VAL A 128 -26.50 16.67 23.13
N SER A 129 -27.60 15.94 22.92
CA SER A 129 -28.84 16.46 22.37
C SER A 129 -29.88 16.56 23.48
N GLY A 130 -30.90 17.39 23.29
CA GLY A 130 -32.11 17.41 24.11
C GLY A 130 -33.31 16.87 23.34
N ASN A 131 -34.27 16.27 24.05
CA ASN A 131 -35.60 16.00 23.46
C ASN A 131 -36.42 17.29 23.31
N GLU A 132 -36.12 18.31 24.11
CA GLU A 132 -36.72 19.64 24.03
C GLU A 132 -35.64 20.71 23.91
N ARG A 133 -35.94 21.74 23.12
CA ARG A 133 -35.12 22.94 23.00
C ARG A 133 -35.98 24.16 23.33
N SER A 134 -35.40 25.10 24.07
CA SER A 134 -35.97 26.43 24.28
C SER A 134 -36.33 27.10 22.95
N LYS A 135 -37.18 28.13 22.97
CA LYS A 135 -37.66 28.83 21.75
C LYS A 135 -38.25 27.86 20.71
N GLU A 136 -39.26 27.07 21.11
CA GLU A 136 -40.03 26.20 20.21
C GLU A 136 -39.17 25.28 19.33
N GLY A 137 -38.08 24.72 19.88
CA GLY A 137 -37.21 23.78 19.15
C GLY A 137 -35.91 24.36 18.58
N VAL A 138 -35.70 25.68 18.63
CA VAL A 138 -34.55 26.34 17.95
C VAL A 138 -33.42 26.76 18.90
N GLY A 139 -33.72 26.89 20.19
CA GLY A 139 -32.79 27.35 21.23
C GLY A 139 -31.92 26.25 21.84
N ILE A 140 -31.36 26.55 23.01
CA ILE A 140 -30.56 25.61 23.80
C ILE A 140 -31.43 24.46 24.33
N VAL A 141 -30.81 23.30 24.57
CA VAL A 141 -31.44 22.13 25.20
C VAL A 141 -32.03 22.53 26.55
N VAL A 142 -33.25 22.06 26.85
CA VAL A 142 -33.88 22.27 28.16
C VAL A 142 -33.30 21.26 29.16
N ASP A 143 -32.85 21.79 30.31
CA ASP A 143 -32.27 21.02 31.40
C ASP A 143 -33.17 19.83 31.81
N GLY A 144 -32.57 18.64 31.95
CA GLY A 144 -33.27 17.39 32.31
C GLY A 144 -33.80 16.56 31.13
N THR A 145 -33.67 17.06 29.89
CA THR A 145 -34.05 16.33 28.68
C THR A 145 -32.86 15.81 27.87
N GLU A 146 -31.66 15.89 28.43
CA GLU A 146 -30.40 15.57 27.77
C GLU A 146 -30.27 14.06 27.49
N LYS A 147 -29.69 13.76 26.33
CA LYS A 147 -29.25 12.43 25.94
C LYS A 147 -27.90 12.53 25.26
N ILE A 148 -26.95 11.72 25.70
CA ILE A 148 -25.67 11.59 25.02
C ILE A 148 -25.82 10.71 23.77
N LEU A 149 -25.40 11.24 22.62
CA LEU A 149 -25.27 10.50 21.38
C LEU A 149 -23.80 10.17 21.18
N LEU A 150 -23.43 8.94 21.56
CA LEU A 150 -22.15 8.37 21.17
C LEU A 150 -22.25 7.95 19.69
N LYS A 151 -21.43 8.56 18.85
CA LYS A 151 -21.37 8.32 17.41
C LYS A 151 -20.02 7.70 17.06
N THR A 152 -20.06 6.75 16.14
CA THR A 152 -18.85 6.26 15.48
C THR A 152 -18.20 7.39 14.69
N ASN A 153 -16.89 7.29 14.47
CA ASN A 153 -16.15 8.31 13.75
C ASN A 153 -16.71 8.50 12.32
N PRO A 154 -17.08 9.72 11.90
CA PRO A 154 -17.52 9.98 10.52
C PRO A 154 -16.42 9.70 9.49
N TRP A 155 -15.16 9.54 9.92
CA TRP A 155 -14.07 8.98 9.12
C TRP A 155 -14.43 7.68 8.39
N ASN A 156 -15.29 6.84 9.00
CA ASN A 156 -15.80 5.62 8.37
C ASN A 156 -16.50 5.89 7.02
N SER A 157 -17.07 7.08 6.83
CA SER A 157 -17.65 7.54 5.57
C SER A 157 -16.67 8.33 4.69
N ILE A 158 -15.62 8.94 5.27
CA ILE A 158 -14.60 9.77 4.60
C ILE A 158 -13.44 8.94 4.01
N ALA A 159 -13.37 7.63 4.29
CA ALA A 159 -12.41 6.72 3.67
C ALA A 159 -12.48 6.66 2.13
N TYR A 160 -13.46 7.31 1.47
CA TYR A 160 -13.52 7.45 0.01
C TYR A 160 -12.27 8.08 -0.60
N GLU A 161 -11.76 9.19 -0.05
CA GLU A 161 -10.58 9.84 -0.62
C GLU A 161 -9.33 8.97 -0.43
N GLN A 162 -9.19 8.33 0.74
CA GLN A 162 -8.05 7.45 1.01
C GLN A 162 -8.12 6.13 0.22
N ARG A 163 -9.33 5.63 -0.08
CA ARG A 163 -9.56 4.51 -1.01
C ARG A 163 -9.01 4.83 -2.39
N LYS A 164 -9.41 5.99 -2.96
CA LYS A 164 -8.90 6.47 -4.25
C LYS A 164 -7.38 6.69 -4.24
N GLN A 165 -6.84 7.25 -3.17
CA GLN A 165 -5.39 7.44 -3.03
C GLN A 165 -4.64 6.09 -3.03
N ILE A 166 -5.10 5.09 -2.27
CA ILE A 166 -4.52 3.74 -2.29
C ILE A 166 -4.59 3.13 -3.67
N SER A 167 -5.73 3.23 -4.35
CA SER A 167 -5.89 2.75 -5.71
C SER A 167 -4.84 3.34 -6.65
N ASN A 168 -4.65 4.66 -6.61
CA ASN A 168 -3.65 5.33 -7.43
C ASN A 168 -2.23 4.88 -7.10
N ILE A 169 -1.85 4.86 -5.81
CA ILE A 169 -0.50 4.50 -5.37
C ILE A 169 -0.17 3.05 -5.73
N PHE A 170 -1.09 2.11 -5.48
CA PHE A 170 -0.92 0.69 -5.84
C PHE A 170 -0.82 0.51 -7.36
N ASN A 171 -1.72 1.15 -8.12
CA ASN A 171 -1.74 1.04 -9.59
C ASN A 171 -0.49 1.66 -10.26
N LEU A 172 0.23 2.55 -9.57
CA LEU A 172 1.51 3.12 -9.99
C LEU A 172 2.74 2.28 -9.58
N GLY A 173 2.53 1.10 -9.00
CA GLY A 173 3.60 0.21 -8.54
C GLY A 173 4.32 0.69 -7.28
N ARG A 174 3.78 1.67 -6.54
CA ARG A 174 4.35 2.19 -5.28
C ARG A 174 3.87 1.35 -4.09
N TYR A 175 4.17 0.04 -4.12
CA TYR A 175 3.61 -0.90 -3.15
C TYR A 175 3.96 -0.57 -1.70
N ASP A 176 5.19 -0.13 -1.41
CA ASP A 176 5.59 0.28 -0.06
C ASP A 176 4.69 1.38 0.51
N GLU A 177 4.44 2.42 -0.28
CA GLU A 177 3.56 3.54 0.10
C GLU A 177 2.11 3.07 0.26
N ALA A 178 1.62 2.21 -0.64
CA ALA A 178 0.27 1.65 -0.55
C ALA A 178 0.08 0.81 0.71
N ILE A 179 1.09 0.01 1.08
CA ILE A 179 1.08 -0.82 2.31
C ILE A 179 1.04 0.07 3.55
N GLN A 180 1.87 1.13 3.61
CA GLN A 180 1.87 2.05 4.75
C GLN A 180 0.55 2.79 4.88
N LEU A 181 -0.01 3.31 3.77
CA LEU A 181 -1.29 4.00 3.79
C LEU A 181 -2.43 3.06 4.20
N ALA A 182 -2.46 1.82 3.69
CA ALA A 182 -3.45 0.82 4.10
C ALA A 182 -3.38 0.51 5.61
N LYS A 183 -2.17 0.40 6.17
CA LYS A 183 -1.96 0.23 7.62
C LYS A 183 -2.42 1.45 8.43
N THR A 184 -2.15 2.67 7.95
CA THR A 184 -2.63 3.89 8.59
C THR A 184 -4.16 3.95 8.59
N ILE A 185 -4.82 3.66 7.46
CA ILE A 185 -6.29 3.63 7.40
C ILE A 185 -6.84 2.58 8.36
N HIS A 186 -6.28 1.37 8.34
CA HIS A 186 -6.69 0.29 9.25
C HIS A 186 -6.67 0.75 10.71
N ASN A 187 -5.59 1.42 11.14
CA ASN A 187 -5.43 1.88 12.51
C ASN A 187 -6.40 3.01 12.89
N ASN A 188 -6.77 3.85 11.92
CA ASN A 188 -7.67 4.98 12.14
C ASN A 188 -9.16 4.60 12.04
N LEU A 189 -9.50 3.45 11.45
CA LEU A 189 -10.87 2.96 11.39
C LEU A 189 -11.31 2.30 12.71
N THR A 190 -12.57 2.52 13.07
CA THR A 190 -13.21 1.85 14.22
C THR A 190 -13.57 0.41 13.89
N ASP A 191 -13.67 -0.47 14.90
CA ASP A 191 -14.00 -1.90 14.70
C ASP A 191 -15.39 -2.15 14.08
N ALA A 192 -16.28 -1.16 14.14
CA ALA A 192 -17.60 -1.23 13.49
C ALA A 192 -17.53 -1.18 11.96
N SER A 193 -16.39 -0.80 11.35
CA SER A 193 -16.24 -0.67 9.90
C SER A 193 -15.57 -1.90 9.30
N HIS A 194 -16.26 -2.59 8.37
CA HIS A 194 -15.67 -3.70 7.62
C HIS A 194 -14.39 -3.28 6.86
N TRP A 195 -14.28 -2.02 6.46
CA TRP A 195 -13.08 -1.46 5.83
C TRP A 195 -11.83 -1.61 6.69
N LYS A 196 -11.97 -1.66 8.02
CA LYS A 196 -10.85 -1.91 8.91
C LYS A 196 -10.20 -3.25 8.59
N ALA A 197 -10.98 -4.32 8.51
CA ALA A 197 -10.47 -5.64 8.15
C ALA A 197 -9.99 -5.69 6.70
N ILE A 198 -10.71 -5.05 5.78
CA ILE A 198 -10.34 -5.01 4.35
C ILE A 198 -8.95 -4.37 4.17
N PHE A 199 -8.68 -3.20 4.75
CA PHE A 199 -7.39 -2.53 4.59
C PHE A 199 -6.23 -3.29 5.22
N LYS A 200 -6.47 -3.98 6.34
CA LYS A 200 -5.47 -4.87 6.94
C LYS A 200 -5.02 -5.95 5.97
N GLU A 201 -5.97 -6.60 5.29
CA GLU A 201 -5.67 -7.72 4.42
C GLU A 201 -5.30 -7.29 2.98
N LEU A 202 -5.75 -6.10 2.53
CA LEU A 202 -5.22 -5.43 1.33
C LEU A 202 -3.73 -5.14 1.50
N ALA A 203 -3.28 -4.68 2.67
CA ALA A 203 -1.87 -4.48 2.93
C ALA A 203 -1.06 -5.77 2.74
N VAL A 204 -1.62 -6.93 3.13
CA VAL A 204 -1.00 -8.25 2.90
C VAL A 204 -0.96 -8.62 1.42
N ILE A 205 -2.03 -8.35 0.65
CA ILE A 205 -2.02 -8.53 -0.80
C ILE A 205 -0.97 -7.63 -1.47
N PHE A 206 -0.87 -6.37 -1.04
CA PHE A 206 0.10 -5.43 -1.57
C PHE A 206 1.55 -5.83 -1.26
N GLU A 207 1.81 -6.38 -0.05
CA GLU A 207 3.09 -7.03 0.29
C GLU A 207 3.39 -8.18 -0.67
N GLY A 208 2.38 -8.98 -1.04
CA GLY A 208 2.51 -10.04 -2.05
C GLY A 208 2.97 -9.53 -3.41
N TYR A 209 2.35 -8.45 -3.92
CA TYR A 209 2.76 -7.84 -5.18
C TYR A 209 4.12 -7.15 -5.09
N GLN A 210 4.45 -6.53 -3.96
CA GLN A 210 5.78 -5.96 -3.72
C GLN A 210 6.88 -7.03 -3.81
N ASP A 211 6.64 -8.18 -3.18
CA ASP A 211 7.57 -9.30 -3.21
C ASP A 211 7.69 -9.89 -4.61
N TRP A 212 6.57 -10.04 -5.32
CA TRP A 212 6.58 -10.51 -6.70
C TRP A 212 7.39 -9.56 -7.58
N ASP A 213 7.17 -8.25 -7.46
CA ASP A 213 7.86 -7.25 -8.27
C ASP A 213 9.38 -7.16 -7.98
N LYS A 214 9.83 -7.79 -6.89
CA LYS A 214 11.22 -7.99 -6.49
C LYS A 214 11.72 -9.42 -6.80
N PHE A 215 10.97 -10.20 -7.56
CA PHE A 215 11.22 -11.63 -7.88
C PHE A 215 11.30 -12.56 -6.64
N ARG A 216 10.72 -12.14 -5.51
CA ARG A 216 10.61 -12.93 -4.27
C ARG A 216 9.33 -13.80 -4.34
N HIS A 217 9.21 -14.64 -5.36
CA HIS A 217 7.97 -15.36 -5.70
C HIS A 217 7.43 -16.24 -4.57
N LYS A 218 8.30 -16.84 -3.75
CA LYS A 218 7.88 -17.66 -2.61
C LYS A 218 7.12 -16.81 -1.58
N GLN A 219 7.69 -15.66 -1.21
CA GLN A 219 7.09 -14.73 -0.25
C GLN A 219 5.82 -14.12 -0.83
N ALA A 220 5.86 -13.72 -2.12
CA ALA A 220 4.69 -13.22 -2.83
C ALA A 220 3.49 -14.17 -2.72
N ARG A 221 3.71 -15.45 -3.01
CA ARG A 221 2.70 -16.51 -2.95
C ARG A 221 2.16 -16.74 -1.55
N GLU A 222 3.02 -16.69 -0.52
CA GLU A 222 2.59 -16.80 0.89
C GLU A 222 1.67 -15.64 1.29
N SER A 223 2.05 -14.41 0.95
CA SER A 223 1.26 -13.20 1.23
C SER A 223 -0.05 -13.18 0.46
N LEU A 224 -0.03 -13.45 -0.86
CA LEU A 224 -1.24 -13.48 -1.68
C LEU A 224 -2.26 -14.50 -1.20
N ARG A 225 -1.83 -15.74 -0.90
CA ARG A 225 -2.70 -16.78 -0.33
C ARG A 225 -3.36 -16.35 0.97
N LYS A 226 -2.57 -15.76 1.88
CA LYS A 226 -3.05 -15.27 3.18
C LYS A 226 -4.04 -14.12 3.01
N GLY A 227 -3.75 -13.14 2.17
CA GLY A 227 -4.64 -12.02 1.91
C GLY A 227 -5.94 -12.46 1.22
N LEU A 228 -5.86 -13.32 0.19
CA LEU A 228 -7.02 -13.85 -0.53
C LEU A 228 -7.99 -14.56 0.42
N SER A 229 -7.50 -15.56 1.17
CA SER A 229 -8.33 -16.34 2.10
C SER A 229 -9.09 -15.48 3.12
N LYS A 230 -8.53 -14.35 3.53
CA LYS A 230 -9.16 -13.44 4.50
C LYS A 230 -9.97 -12.32 3.88
N LEU A 231 -9.74 -11.99 2.61
CA LEU A 231 -10.54 -11.01 1.87
C LEU A 231 -11.78 -11.63 1.19
N THR A 232 -11.81 -12.95 0.99
CA THR A 232 -12.98 -13.65 0.42
C THR A 232 -14.32 -13.29 1.09
N PRO A 233 -14.43 -13.20 2.44
CA PRO A 233 -15.67 -12.80 3.09
C PRO A 233 -16.11 -11.35 2.84
N TYR A 234 -15.30 -10.54 2.15
CA TYR A 234 -15.60 -9.12 1.88
C TYR A 234 -15.85 -8.84 0.39
N ARG A 235 -15.91 -9.87 -0.46
CA ARG A 235 -16.17 -9.72 -1.91
C ARG A 235 -17.47 -8.97 -2.22
N PHE A 236 -18.50 -9.15 -1.41
CA PHE A 236 -19.80 -8.51 -1.58
C PHE A 236 -19.87 -7.07 -1.05
N VAL A 237 -18.78 -6.53 -0.48
CA VAL A 237 -18.77 -5.16 0.05
C VAL A 237 -18.80 -4.14 -1.10
N GLU A 238 -18.09 -4.41 -2.19
CA GLU A 238 -18.01 -3.55 -3.36
C GLU A 238 -17.56 -4.33 -4.60
N ASP A 239 -18.18 -4.08 -5.76
CA ASP A 239 -17.86 -4.77 -7.02
C ASP A 239 -16.38 -4.61 -7.43
N SER A 240 -15.77 -3.48 -7.08
CA SER A 240 -14.34 -3.22 -7.33
C SER A 240 -13.43 -4.13 -6.52
N ILE A 241 -13.81 -4.50 -5.30
CA ILE A 241 -13.10 -5.49 -4.47
C ILE A 241 -13.22 -6.86 -5.12
N ASP A 242 -14.41 -7.28 -5.52
CA ASP A 242 -14.59 -8.58 -6.16
C ASP A 242 -13.79 -8.69 -7.47
N SER A 243 -13.89 -7.67 -8.33
CA SER A 243 -13.13 -7.58 -9.60
C SER A 243 -11.63 -7.63 -9.37
N PHE A 244 -11.14 -6.93 -8.34
CA PHE A 244 -9.74 -6.97 -7.95
C PHE A 244 -9.34 -8.37 -7.50
N LEU A 245 -10.07 -8.99 -6.58
CA LEU A 245 -9.75 -10.31 -6.03
C LEU A 245 -9.79 -11.42 -7.09
N ASN A 246 -10.70 -11.36 -8.06
CA ASN A 246 -10.72 -12.29 -9.20
C ASN A 246 -9.40 -12.25 -10.00
N LYS A 247 -8.85 -11.05 -10.22
CA LYS A 247 -7.55 -10.89 -10.90
C LYS A 247 -6.39 -11.32 -10.00
N VAL A 248 -6.50 -11.11 -8.69
CA VAL A 248 -5.50 -11.59 -7.71
C VAL A 248 -5.47 -13.11 -7.68
N GLU A 249 -6.62 -13.78 -7.74
CA GLU A 249 -6.72 -15.25 -7.82
C GLU A 249 -6.06 -15.79 -9.08
N GLY A 250 -6.36 -15.25 -10.26
CA GLY A 250 -5.71 -15.68 -11.50
C GLY A 250 -4.18 -15.52 -11.44
N ASN A 251 -3.70 -14.43 -10.86
CA ASN A 251 -2.27 -14.24 -10.63
C ASN A 251 -1.69 -15.22 -9.60
N PHE A 252 -2.43 -15.52 -8.53
CA PHE A 252 -2.03 -16.51 -7.53
C PHE A 252 -1.94 -17.92 -8.11
N GLU A 253 -2.89 -18.32 -8.97
CA GLU A 253 -2.86 -19.59 -9.69
C GLU A 253 -1.62 -19.72 -10.57
N VAL A 254 -1.25 -18.66 -11.30
CA VAL A 254 0.00 -18.62 -12.08
C VAL A 254 1.22 -18.86 -11.18
N LEU A 255 1.30 -18.23 -10.00
CA LEU A 255 2.40 -18.48 -9.06
C LEU A 255 2.44 -19.91 -8.52
N GLU A 256 1.27 -20.50 -8.22
CA GLU A 256 1.19 -21.86 -7.71
C GLU A 256 1.59 -22.90 -8.77
N LEU A 257 1.10 -22.75 -10.01
CA LEU A 257 1.47 -23.62 -11.14
C LEU A 257 2.97 -23.56 -11.43
N ASN A 258 3.59 -22.40 -11.27
CA ASN A 258 5.02 -22.19 -11.53
C ASN A 258 5.93 -22.43 -10.31
N ASN A 259 5.40 -23.03 -9.25
CA ASN A 259 6.18 -23.54 -8.12
C ASN A 259 6.84 -24.92 -8.41
N SER A 260 7.00 -25.25 -9.70
CA SER A 260 7.57 -26.51 -10.18
C SER A 260 9.02 -26.71 -9.70
N LYS A 261 9.37 -27.96 -9.40
CA LYS A 261 10.77 -28.37 -9.18
C LYS A 261 11.56 -28.49 -10.48
N LYS A 262 10.89 -28.54 -11.63
CA LYS A 262 11.56 -28.67 -12.93
C LYS A 262 12.17 -27.33 -13.33
N THR A 263 13.47 -27.34 -13.59
CA THR A 263 14.28 -26.16 -13.89
C THR A 263 13.75 -25.38 -15.10
N PHE A 264 13.30 -26.06 -16.15
CA PHE A 264 12.85 -25.41 -17.39
C PHE A 264 11.55 -24.61 -17.22
N GLU A 265 10.47 -25.25 -16.72
CA GLU A 265 9.17 -24.59 -16.48
C GLU A 265 9.35 -23.35 -15.61
N LYS A 266 10.15 -23.48 -14.55
CA LYS A 266 10.52 -22.36 -13.68
C LYS A 266 11.24 -21.26 -14.46
N SER A 267 12.23 -21.60 -15.30
CA SER A 267 12.98 -20.61 -16.06
C SER A 267 12.14 -19.87 -17.11
N THR A 268 11.16 -20.55 -17.72
CA THR A 268 10.18 -19.94 -18.63
C THR A 268 9.28 -18.95 -17.89
N PHE A 269 8.76 -19.32 -16.72
CA PHE A 269 8.01 -18.41 -15.87
C PHE A 269 8.82 -17.16 -15.51
N ILE A 270 10.08 -17.34 -15.10
CA ILE A 270 10.97 -16.21 -14.76
C ILE A 270 11.19 -15.30 -15.96
N LEU A 271 11.34 -15.84 -17.17
CA LEU A 271 11.47 -15.04 -18.39
C LEU A 271 10.22 -14.18 -18.61
N HIS A 272 9.02 -14.77 -18.54
CA HIS A 272 7.77 -14.06 -18.75
C HIS A 272 7.58 -12.97 -17.68
N ASP A 273 7.84 -13.29 -16.41
CA ASP A 273 7.74 -12.34 -15.31
C ASP A 273 8.76 -11.20 -15.42
N LEU A 274 9.97 -11.48 -15.90
CA LEU A 274 11.00 -10.46 -16.11
C LEU A 274 10.62 -9.48 -17.23
N ILE A 275 10.03 -9.96 -18.32
CA ILE A 275 9.51 -9.09 -19.40
C ILE A 275 8.33 -8.27 -18.89
N ALA A 276 7.38 -8.90 -18.18
CA ALA A 276 6.25 -8.21 -17.57
C ALA A 276 6.71 -7.12 -16.58
N ASN A 277 7.73 -7.40 -15.77
CA ASN A 277 8.34 -6.43 -14.86
C ASN A 277 9.05 -5.30 -15.61
N ALA A 278 9.73 -5.58 -16.72
CA ALA A 278 10.30 -4.55 -17.59
C ALA A 278 9.22 -3.62 -18.16
N ILE A 279 8.07 -4.17 -18.57
CA ILE A 279 6.92 -3.39 -19.05
C ILE A 279 6.36 -2.50 -17.94
N ARG A 280 6.25 -2.99 -16.70
CA ARG A 280 5.84 -2.15 -15.56
C ARG A 280 6.81 -0.97 -15.36
N ARG A 281 8.12 -1.23 -15.37
CA ARG A 281 9.13 -0.16 -15.25
C ARG A 281 9.09 0.84 -16.40
N GLY A 282 8.96 0.36 -17.64
CA GLY A 282 9.04 1.22 -18.83
C GLY A 282 7.73 1.95 -19.14
N LYS A 283 6.60 1.23 -19.22
CA LYS A 283 5.31 1.81 -19.62
C LYS A 283 4.56 2.47 -18.48
N GLN A 284 4.62 1.92 -17.25
CA GLN A 284 3.86 2.48 -16.12
C GLN A 284 4.68 3.53 -15.36
N GLU A 285 5.95 3.23 -15.05
CA GLU A 285 6.79 4.13 -14.24
C GLU A 285 7.67 5.08 -15.05
N GLN A 286 7.80 4.86 -16.37
CA GLN A 286 8.68 5.64 -17.26
C GLN A 286 10.16 5.63 -16.82
N LYS A 287 10.59 4.54 -16.16
CA LYS A 287 11.99 4.29 -15.76
C LYS A 287 12.67 3.42 -16.81
N TYR A 288 13.09 4.04 -17.90
CA TYR A 288 13.55 3.31 -19.08
C TYR A 288 14.87 2.58 -18.89
N ASP A 289 15.82 3.15 -18.14
CA ASP A 289 17.09 2.48 -17.81
C ASP A 289 16.86 1.17 -17.03
N ASP A 290 15.98 1.21 -16.03
CA ASP A 290 15.51 0.05 -15.27
C ASP A 290 14.86 -1.01 -16.17
N ALA A 291 14.00 -0.57 -17.08
CA ALA A 291 13.28 -1.45 -18.00
C ALA A 291 14.24 -2.14 -18.98
N VAL A 292 15.17 -1.38 -19.58
CA VAL A 292 16.15 -1.91 -20.53
C VAL A 292 17.12 -2.89 -19.87
N ALA A 293 17.54 -2.66 -18.62
CA ALA A 293 18.35 -3.63 -17.88
C ALA A 293 17.66 -4.99 -17.75
N ARG A 294 16.34 -5.00 -17.51
CA ARG A 294 15.52 -6.22 -17.41
C ARG A 294 15.36 -6.89 -18.77
N LEU A 295 15.07 -6.13 -19.83
CA LEU A 295 14.97 -6.66 -21.19
C LEU A 295 16.30 -7.28 -21.67
N TYR A 296 17.44 -6.65 -21.37
CA TYR A 296 18.75 -7.22 -21.66
C TYR A 296 18.90 -8.60 -20.99
N ARG A 297 18.54 -8.71 -19.71
CA ARG A 297 18.58 -9.99 -19.01
C ARG A 297 17.58 -11.00 -19.59
N SER A 298 16.40 -10.56 -20.02
CA SER A 298 15.44 -11.42 -20.72
C SER A 298 16.01 -11.98 -22.01
N ILE A 299 16.66 -11.17 -22.86
CA ILE A 299 17.28 -11.63 -24.11
C ILE A 299 18.36 -12.68 -23.84
N GLU A 300 19.20 -12.48 -22.81
CA GLU A 300 20.17 -13.49 -22.43
C GLU A 300 19.49 -14.79 -21.94
N LEU A 301 18.43 -14.66 -21.13
CA LEU A 301 17.69 -15.78 -20.58
C LEU A 301 16.94 -16.58 -21.67
N ILE A 302 16.49 -15.95 -22.77
CA ILE A 302 15.90 -16.64 -23.92
C ILE A 302 16.89 -17.68 -24.48
N ALA A 303 18.12 -17.27 -24.80
CA ALA A 303 19.13 -18.18 -25.32
C ALA A 303 19.52 -19.27 -24.31
N GLN A 304 19.64 -18.90 -23.03
CA GLN A 304 19.94 -19.86 -21.94
C GLN A 304 18.84 -20.92 -21.82
N ASN A 305 17.57 -20.52 -21.89
CA ASN A 305 16.44 -21.44 -21.81
C ASN A 305 16.40 -22.38 -23.01
N GLN A 306 16.63 -21.86 -24.23
CA GLN A 306 16.64 -22.66 -25.45
C GLN A 306 17.78 -23.70 -25.47
N LEU A 307 18.99 -23.29 -25.07
CA LEU A 307 20.15 -24.18 -24.96
C LEU A 307 19.91 -25.28 -23.91
N LEU A 308 19.35 -24.91 -22.76
CA LEU A 308 19.10 -25.87 -21.69
C LEU A 308 17.99 -26.87 -22.06
N SER A 309 16.90 -26.40 -22.67
CA SER A 309 15.70 -27.22 -22.88
C SER A 309 15.81 -28.20 -24.03
N LYS A 310 16.46 -27.78 -25.13
CA LYS A 310 16.55 -28.56 -26.36
C LYS A 310 17.87 -29.31 -26.51
N TYR A 311 18.94 -28.77 -25.92
CA TYR A 311 20.30 -29.28 -26.10
C TYR A 311 20.97 -29.70 -24.78
N GLU A 312 20.31 -29.52 -23.63
CA GLU A 312 20.86 -29.81 -22.29
C GLU A 312 22.18 -29.06 -22.01
N ILE A 313 22.37 -27.90 -22.64
CA ILE A 313 23.57 -27.07 -22.49
C ILE A 313 23.32 -25.99 -21.45
N TYR A 314 24.10 -26.02 -20.38
CA TYR A 314 24.13 -24.97 -19.37
C TYR A 314 25.30 -24.01 -19.61
N THR A 315 25.02 -22.77 -20.01
CA THR A 315 26.03 -21.82 -20.50
C THR A 315 27.10 -21.41 -19.48
N GLY A 316 26.91 -21.73 -18.20
CA GLY A 316 27.90 -21.49 -17.14
C GLY A 316 28.69 -22.71 -16.69
N LYS A 317 28.40 -23.90 -17.23
CA LYS A 317 29.01 -25.20 -16.88
C LYS A 317 28.93 -26.16 -18.07
N CYS A 318 29.30 -25.68 -19.26
CA CYS A 318 29.21 -26.46 -20.49
C CYS A 318 30.53 -27.21 -20.73
N SER A 319 30.49 -28.49 -21.09
CA SER A 319 31.70 -29.22 -21.48
C SER A 319 32.05 -28.92 -22.95
N ALA A 320 33.33 -29.03 -23.32
CA ALA A 320 33.77 -28.78 -24.70
C ALA A 320 33.14 -29.77 -25.70
N GLU A 321 32.84 -30.98 -25.26
CA GLU A 321 32.23 -32.04 -26.08
C GLU A 321 30.78 -31.70 -26.47
N GLN A 322 30.08 -30.90 -25.67
CA GLN A 322 28.73 -30.41 -25.99
C GLN A 322 28.73 -29.34 -27.09
N ILE A 323 29.89 -28.78 -27.43
CA ILE A 323 30.04 -27.80 -28.50
C ILE A 323 30.25 -28.52 -29.84
N PRO A 324 29.54 -28.10 -30.93
CA PRO A 324 29.77 -28.64 -32.27
C PRO A 324 31.23 -28.55 -32.69
N GLU A 325 31.73 -29.61 -33.32
CA GLU A 325 33.15 -29.77 -33.69
C GLU A 325 33.69 -28.57 -34.48
N ALA A 326 32.89 -28.02 -35.39
CA ALA A 326 33.26 -26.87 -36.23
C ALA A 326 33.64 -25.60 -35.46
N ILE A 327 33.14 -25.41 -34.24
CA ILE A 327 33.41 -24.22 -33.40
C ILE A 327 34.03 -24.57 -32.04
N ARG A 328 34.26 -25.86 -31.76
CA ARG A 328 34.72 -26.34 -30.45
C ARG A 328 36.06 -25.74 -30.04
N GLU A 329 37.02 -25.70 -30.96
CA GLU A 329 38.36 -25.17 -30.68
C GLU A 329 38.29 -23.66 -30.33
N GLU A 330 37.54 -22.88 -31.11
CA GLU A 330 37.35 -21.46 -30.85
C GLU A 330 36.66 -21.21 -29.51
N TYR A 331 35.57 -21.94 -29.23
CA TYR A 331 34.83 -21.81 -27.98
C TYR A 331 35.67 -22.18 -26.77
N THR A 332 36.41 -23.29 -26.86
CA THR A 332 37.30 -23.74 -25.78
C THR A 332 38.36 -22.69 -25.51
N LYS A 333 39.02 -22.18 -26.55
CA LYS A 333 40.06 -21.16 -26.41
C LYS A 333 39.55 -19.87 -25.75
N LYS A 334 38.30 -19.50 -25.99
CA LYS A 334 37.75 -18.19 -25.59
C LYS A 334 36.97 -18.21 -24.28
N TYR A 335 36.36 -19.34 -23.93
CA TYR A 335 35.36 -19.42 -22.86
C TYR A 335 35.69 -20.47 -21.79
N LEU A 336 36.81 -21.20 -21.91
CA LEU A 336 37.24 -22.14 -20.88
C LEU A 336 37.64 -21.40 -19.61
N ASP A 337 37.03 -21.80 -18.50
CA ASP A 337 37.46 -21.45 -17.16
C ASP A 337 38.49 -22.49 -16.70
N GLU A 338 39.75 -22.05 -16.51
CA GLU A 338 40.86 -22.95 -16.19
C GLU A 338 40.69 -23.66 -14.83
N GLU A 339 39.99 -23.03 -13.88
CA GLU A 339 39.76 -23.62 -12.55
C GLU A 339 38.75 -24.77 -12.59
N SER A 340 37.60 -24.56 -13.24
CA SER A 340 36.56 -25.59 -13.31
C SER A 340 36.71 -26.56 -14.48
N ASN A 341 37.58 -26.24 -15.44
CA ASN A 341 37.73 -26.93 -16.73
C ASN A 341 36.39 -27.04 -17.51
N LEU A 342 35.53 -26.03 -17.36
CA LEU A 342 34.23 -25.92 -18.02
C LEU A 342 34.11 -24.60 -18.76
N LEU A 343 33.28 -24.57 -19.80
CA LEU A 343 33.03 -23.38 -20.58
C LEU A 343 31.96 -22.49 -19.93
N ARG A 344 32.24 -21.19 -19.90
CA ARG A 344 31.31 -20.15 -19.48
C ARG A 344 31.22 -19.02 -20.51
N PHE A 345 30.01 -18.81 -21.04
CA PHE A 345 29.77 -17.81 -22.07
C PHE A 345 28.43 -17.07 -21.88
N GLY A 346 28.39 -15.83 -22.36
CA GLY A 346 27.24 -14.94 -22.25
C GLY A 346 26.45 -14.79 -23.56
N LEU A 347 25.47 -13.87 -23.54
CA LEU A 347 24.48 -13.60 -24.58
C LEU A 347 24.94 -13.88 -26.03
N HIS A 348 25.95 -13.18 -26.54
CA HIS A 348 26.34 -13.30 -27.95
C HIS A 348 26.81 -14.71 -28.33
N ALA A 349 27.61 -15.35 -27.48
CA ALA A 349 28.11 -16.69 -27.72
C ALA A 349 27.02 -17.76 -27.55
N SER A 350 26.03 -17.53 -26.68
CA SER A 350 24.86 -18.40 -26.58
C SER A 350 24.06 -18.43 -27.89
N TYR A 351 23.82 -17.27 -28.51
CA TYR A 351 23.10 -17.21 -29.78
C TYR A 351 23.91 -17.73 -30.97
N GLN A 352 25.23 -17.49 -31.01
CA GLN A 352 26.09 -18.11 -32.04
C GLN A 352 26.09 -19.63 -31.93
N LEU A 353 26.12 -20.17 -30.71
CA LEU A 353 26.04 -21.62 -30.49
C LEU A 353 24.70 -22.17 -30.99
N LEU A 354 23.58 -21.51 -30.65
CA LEU A 354 22.25 -21.87 -31.18
C LEU A 354 22.22 -21.86 -32.71
N TYR A 355 22.84 -20.87 -33.35
CA TYR A 355 22.94 -20.81 -34.81
C TYR A 355 23.72 -22.00 -35.39
N HIS A 356 24.86 -22.36 -34.79
CA HIS A 356 25.64 -23.53 -35.22
C HIS A 356 24.96 -24.88 -34.91
N LEU A 357 23.98 -24.90 -34.00
CA LEU A 357 23.11 -26.03 -33.71
C LEU A 357 21.84 -26.06 -34.60
N ASP A 358 21.81 -25.22 -35.65
CA ASP A 358 20.70 -25.04 -36.58
C ASP A 358 19.37 -24.66 -35.89
N ASP A 359 19.44 -23.97 -34.74
CA ASP A 359 18.26 -23.58 -33.98
C ASP A 359 17.63 -22.29 -34.53
N GLU A 360 16.29 -22.27 -34.64
CA GLU A 360 15.54 -21.13 -35.16
C GLU A 360 15.72 -19.84 -34.36
N VAL A 361 15.87 -19.93 -33.03
CA VAL A 361 16.13 -18.76 -32.17
C VAL A 361 17.53 -18.20 -32.47
N GLY A 362 18.50 -19.07 -32.70
CA GLY A 362 19.85 -18.70 -33.14
C GLY A 362 19.85 -18.03 -34.52
N LYS A 363 19.16 -18.62 -35.50
CA LYS A 363 19.00 -18.07 -36.86
C LYS A 363 18.34 -16.69 -36.85
N LEU A 364 17.25 -16.54 -36.09
CA LEU A 364 16.53 -15.27 -35.96
C LEU A 364 17.42 -14.19 -35.31
N TYR A 365 18.18 -14.53 -34.27
CA TYR A 365 19.11 -13.58 -33.66
C TYR A 365 20.21 -13.16 -34.64
N VAL A 366 20.79 -14.11 -35.38
CA VAL A 366 21.86 -13.84 -36.34
C VAL A 366 21.37 -12.98 -37.50
N SER A 367 20.18 -13.25 -38.04
CA SER A 367 19.60 -12.45 -39.12
C SER A 367 19.30 -11.00 -38.70
N ARG A 368 19.05 -10.77 -37.41
CA ARG A 368 18.81 -9.44 -36.82
C ARG A 368 19.99 -8.89 -36.01
N LYS A 369 21.18 -9.47 -36.15
CA LYS A 369 22.33 -9.19 -35.27
C LYS A 369 22.70 -7.72 -35.20
N GLU A 370 22.70 -7.01 -36.34
CA GLU A 370 23.05 -5.59 -36.39
C GLU A 370 22.05 -4.73 -35.62
N GLU A 371 20.75 -4.98 -35.83
CA GLU A 371 19.66 -4.30 -35.13
C GLU A 371 19.76 -4.54 -33.62
N ILE A 372 19.86 -5.81 -33.21
CA ILE A 372 19.94 -6.18 -31.80
C ILE A 372 21.19 -5.57 -31.16
N SER A 373 22.36 -5.69 -31.79
CA SER A 373 23.62 -5.14 -31.25
C SER A 373 23.56 -3.62 -31.07
N LYS A 374 22.95 -2.90 -32.01
CA LYS A 374 22.71 -1.46 -31.89
C LYS A 374 21.84 -1.13 -30.67
N ARG A 375 20.81 -1.92 -30.38
CA ARG A 375 19.95 -1.71 -29.20
C ARG A 375 20.61 -2.13 -27.89
N LEU A 376 21.37 -3.22 -27.88
CA LEU A 376 22.14 -3.62 -26.70
C LEU A 376 23.23 -2.60 -26.36
N THR A 377 23.72 -1.84 -27.35
CA THR A 377 24.64 -0.71 -27.11
C THR A 377 23.98 0.42 -26.33
N ILE A 378 22.66 0.62 -26.46
CA ILE A 378 21.90 1.58 -25.64
C ILE A 378 22.03 1.21 -24.17
N ARG A 379 21.89 -0.09 -23.82
CA ARG A 379 22.13 -0.57 -22.45
C ARG A 379 23.56 -0.31 -22.03
N ASN A 380 24.57 -0.62 -22.86
CA ASN A 380 25.97 -0.47 -22.44
C ASN A 380 26.35 0.99 -22.17
N ASN A 381 25.77 1.93 -22.92
CA ASN A 381 25.99 3.36 -22.76
C ASN A 381 25.10 3.99 -21.66
N SER A 382 24.18 3.22 -21.07
CA SER A 382 23.26 3.69 -20.02
C SER A 382 23.98 4.01 -18.72
N ILE A 383 23.44 5.00 -18.00
CA ILE A 383 23.89 5.41 -16.67
C ILE A 383 23.82 4.28 -15.63
N LEU A 384 22.92 3.31 -15.79
CA LEU A 384 22.80 2.14 -14.91
C LEU A 384 23.65 0.94 -15.36
N ALA A 385 24.51 1.13 -16.37
CA ALA A 385 25.42 0.12 -16.88
C ALA A 385 26.88 0.63 -16.88
N HIS A 386 27.48 0.83 -18.06
CA HIS A 386 28.89 1.20 -18.20
C HIS A 386 29.07 2.59 -18.82
N GLY A 387 27.99 3.32 -19.09
CA GLY A 387 28.05 4.65 -19.70
C GLY A 387 27.36 5.72 -18.85
N LEU A 388 26.98 6.83 -19.50
CA LEU A 388 26.48 8.05 -18.85
C LEU A 388 25.21 8.62 -19.52
N ILE A 389 24.63 7.93 -20.51
CA ILE A 389 23.51 8.44 -21.31
C ILE A 389 22.20 7.81 -20.82
N PRO A 390 21.18 8.56 -20.40
CA PRO A 390 19.90 7.97 -20.01
C PRO A 390 19.19 7.30 -21.19
N VAL A 391 18.43 6.24 -20.91
CA VAL A 391 17.67 5.54 -21.95
C VAL A 391 16.40 6.32 -22.30
N THR A 392 16.09 6.41 -23.60
CA THR A 392 14.84 7.03 -24.08
C THR A 392 13.70 6.01 -24.17
N GLU A 393 12.45 6.50 -24.15
CA GLU A 393 11.25 5.70 -24.39
C GLU A 393 11.37 4.86 -25.68
N LYS A 394 11.81 5.50 -26.78
CA LYS A 394 12.04 4.82 -28.05
C LYS A 394 13.02 3.65 -27.92
N GLY A 395 14.14 3.85 -27.21
CA GLY A 395 15.12 2.79 -26.99
C GLY A 395 14.57 1.62 -26.19
N PHE A 396 13.71 1.89 -25.20
CA PHE A 396 12.97 0.86 -24.47
C PHE A 396 11.98 0.11 -25.36
N THR A 397 11.11 0.82 -26.10
CA THR A 397 10.07 0.21 -26.95
C THR A 397 10.67 -0.70 -28.03
N GLU A 398 11.71 -0.22 -28.73
CA GLU A 398 12.39 -1.03 -29.76
C GLU A 398 13.04 -2.30 -29.18
N LEU A 399 13.62 -2.22 -27.97
CA LEU A 399 14.20 -3.41 -27.33
C LEU A 399 13.13 -4.38 -26.82
N LEU A 400 11.98 -3.87 -26.36
CA LEU A 400 10.84 -4.69 -25.96
C LEU A 400 10.30 -5.48 -27.16
N GLU A 401 10.09 -4.83 -28.30
CA GLU A 401 9.63 -5.48 -29.54
C GLU A 401 10.57 -6.59 -30.01
N ILE A 402 11.88 -6.34 -29.98
CA ILE A 402 12.90 -7.36 -30.26
C ILE A 402 12.78 -8.53 -29.28
N THR A 403 12.64 -8.25 -27.98
CA THR A 403 12.57 -9.28 -26.93
C THR A 403 11.36 -10.18 -27.15
N LEU A 404 10.17 -9.59 -27.36
CA LEU A 404 8.92 -10.32 -27.64
C LEU A 404 9.02 -11.16 -28.92
N SER A 405 9.64 -10.61 -29.97
CA SER A 405 9.87 -11.33 -31.22
C SER A 405 10.81 -12.53 -31.04
N LEU A 406 11.86 -12.41 -30.23
CA LEU A 406 12.81 -13.50 -30.00
C LEU A 406 12.22 -14.67 -29.21
N CYS A 407 11.32 -14.39 -28.26
CA CYS A 407 10.62 -15.43 -27.50
C CYS A 407 9.27 -15.84 -28.09
N GLN A 408 8.82 -15.19 -29.17
CA GLN A 408 7.52 -15.43 -29.83
C GLN A 408 6.33 -15.32 -28.86
N ILE A 409 6.36 -14.31 -28.00
CA ILE A 409 5.30 -14.04 -27.01
C ILE A 409 4.55 -12.77 -27.41
N ASP A 410 3.22 -12.82 -27.39
CA ASP A 410 2.41 -11.60 -27.47
C ASP A 410 2.42 -10.88 -26.11
N GLU A 411 2.53 -9.55 -26.12
CA GLU A 411 2.52 -8.77 -24.89
C GLU A 411 1.25 -9.00 -24.03
N ASN A 412 0.13 -9.36 -24.66
CA ASN A 412 -1.13 -9.64 -23.98
C ASN A 412 -1.13 -10.96 -23.21
N ASP A 413 -0.24 -11.89 -23.54
CA ASP A 413 -0.08 -13.17 -22.85
C ASP A 413 0.81 -13.06 -21.61
N LEU A 414 1.45 -11.91 -21.39
CA LEU A 414 2.29 -11.67 -20.23
C LEU A 414 1.47 -11.41 -18.97
N ILE A 415 2.08 -11.73 -17.83
CA ILE A 415 1.50 -11.53 -16.49
C ILE A 415 1.17 -10.05 -16.29
N ARG A 416 -0.09 -9.76 -15.96
CA ARG A 416 -0.55 -8.40 -15.62
C ARG A 416 -0.96 -8.35 -14.16
N PHE A 417 -0.32 -7.46 -13.42
CA PHE A 417 -0.75 -7.18 -12.06
C PHE A 417 -2.13 -6.51 -12.09
N PRO A 418 -2.99 -6.82 -11.12
CA PRO A 418 -4.34 -6.28 -11.09
C PRO A 418 -4.27 -4.78 -10.88
N ARG A 419 -5.35 -4.10 -11.25
CA ARG A 419 -5.60 -2.73 -10.83
C ARG A 419 -6.78 -2.73 -9.87
N ILE A 420 -6.72 -1.85 -8.88
CA ILE A 420 -7.77 -1.67 -7.88
C ILE A 420 -8.36 -0.26 -8.03
N ASP A 421 -9.68 -0.12 -7.86
CA ASP A 421 -10.44 1.12 -8.03
C ASP A 421 -11.51 1.22 -6.93
N LEU A 422 -11.08 1.65 -5.74
CA LEU A 422 -11.86 1.64 -4.49
C LEU A 422 -12.62 2.95 -4.24
#